data_AF-A0A157ZYX7-F1
#
_entry.id   AF-A0A157ZYX7-F1
#
_cell.length_a   1.000
_cell.length_b   1.000
_cell.length_c   1.000
_cell.angle_alpha   90.00
_cell.angle_beta   90.00
_cell.angle_gamma   90.00
#
_symmetry.space_group_name_H-M   'P 1'
#
loop_
_entity.id
_entity.type
_entity.pdbx_description
1 polymer ?
#
loop_
_entity_poly.entity_id
_entity_poly.type
_entity_poly.pdbx_seq_one_letter_code
_entity_poly.pdbx_strand_id
1 'polypeptide(L)'
;MWLEVVNDQPAGAFSATHGPLLEMYCRHVVNARTLADELLSFERAWLARDDGLKRYDRLLAMSERESRAASSLATRLRITRQAVEHPTTAGRAIANQKKARKPWELPT
;
A
#
# COMPACT_ATOMS: atom_id res chain seq x y z
N MET A 1 -8.31 4.15 0.63
CA MET A 1 -6.97 3.68 0.22
C MET A 1 -6.46 4.33 -1.08
N TRP A 2 -7.04 4.12 -2.28
CA TRP A 2 -6.58 4.83 -3.50
C TRP A 2 -6.55 6.35 -3.32
N LEU A 3 -7.68 6.94 -2.90
CA LEU A 3 -7.80 8.37 -2.66
C LEU A 3 -6.85 8.85 -1.55
N GLU A 4 -6.63 8.06 -0.50
CA GLU A 4 -5.68 8.40 0.58
C GLU A 4 -4.25 8.51 0.05
N VAL A 5 -3.80 7.52 -0.74
CA VAL A 5 -2.45 7.47 -1.31
C VAL A 5 -2.22 8.60 -2.30
N VAL A 6 -3.19 8.85 -3.17
CA VAL A 6 -3.11 9.91 -4.18
C VAL A 6 -3.26 11.30 -3.54
N ASN A 7 -4.04 11.43 -2.45
CA ASN A 7 -4.19 12.70 -1.74
C ASN A 7 -3.02 13.04 -0.81
N ASP A 8 -2.23 12.08 -0.35
CA ASP A 8 -0.99 12.35 0.39
C ASP A 8 0.12 12.93 -0.52
N GLN A 9 0.00 12.73 -1.83
CA GLN A 9 1.01 13.14 -2.80
C GLN A 9 0.64 14.46 -3.52
N PRO A 10 1.63 15.23 -4.00
CA PRO A 10 1.38 16.47 -4.75
C PRO A 10 0.72 16.20 -6.10
N ALA A 11 0.05 17.21 -6.66
CA ALA A 11 -0.78 17.11 -7.88
C ALA A 11 -0.06 16.60 -9.15
N GLY A 12 1.28 16.57 -9.16
CA GLY A 12 2.10 16.03 -10.25
C GLY A 12 2.91 14.80 -9.89
N ALA A 13 2.70 14.19 -8.72
CA ALA A 13 3.42 12.98 -8.29
C ALA A 13 3.12 11.78 -9.18
N PHE A 14 1.91 11.73 -9.74
CA PHE A 14 1.47 10.66 -10.62
C PHE A 14 1.00 11.24 -11.95
N SER A 15 1.32 10.51 -13.01
CA SER A 15 0.81 10.74 -14.36
C SER A 15 -0.02 9.54 -14.82
N ALA A 16 -0.70 9.64 -15.96
CA ALA A 16 -1.49 8.55 -16.52
C ALA A 16 -0.68 7.23 -16.68
N THR A 17 0.63 7.31 -16.89
CA THR A 17 1.50 6.13 -17.01
C THR A 17 1.64 5.33 -15.71
N HIS A 18 1.37 5.95 -14.56
CA HIS A 18 1.42 5.30 -13.25
C HIS A 18 0.13 4.53 -12.92
N GLY A 19 -0.94 4.70 -13.70
CA GLY A 19 -2.26 4.10 -13.46
C GLY A 19 -2.22 2.59 -13.22
N PRO A 20 -1.64 1.78 -14.13
CA PRO A 20 -1.56 0.32 -13.94
C PRO A 20 -0.78 -0.08 -12.69
N LEU A 21 0.30 0.64 -12.37
CA LEU A 21 1.14 0.35 -11.20
C LEU A 21 0.42 0.68 -9.89
N LEU A 22 -0.30 1.80 -9.85
CA LEU A 22 -1.14 2.18 -8.72
C LEU A 22 -2.29 1.19 -8.53
N GLU A 23 -2.92 0.73 -9.61
CA GLU A 23 -3.99 -0.26 -9.53
C GLU A 23 -3.49 -1.58 -8.93
N MET A 24 -2.34 -2.08 -9.40
CA MET A 24 -1.71 -3.27 -8.85
C MET A 24 -1.37 -3.09 -7.37
N TYR A 25 -0.81 -1.93 -6.98
CA TYR A 25 -0.50 -1.64 -5.58
C TYR A 25 -1.77 -1.69 -4.72
N CYS A 26 -2.84 -1.02 -5.15
CA CYS A 26 -4.10 -1.03 -4.45
C CYS A 26 -4.69 -2.45 -4.34
N ARG A 27 -4.58 -3.25 -5.40
CA ARG A 27 -5.02 -4.65 -5.39
C ARG A 27 -4.29 -5.47 -4.34
N HIS A 28 -2.96 -5.39 -4.28
CA HIS A 28 -2.16 -6.11 -3.28
C HIS A 28 -2.48 -5.69 -1.84
N VAL A 29 -2.73 -4.40 -1.60
CA VAL A 29 -3.11 -3.91 -0.27
C VAL A 29 -4.51 -4.42 0.15
N VAL A 30 -5.48 -4.47 -0.76
CA VAL A 30 -6.82 -5.01 -0.46
C VAL A 30 -6.77 -6.53 -0.23
N ASN A 31 -6.02 -7.26 -1.05
CA ASN A 31 -5.82 -8.70 -0.88
C ASN A 31 -5.14 -9.01 0.46
N ALA A 32 -4.11 -8.25 0.83
CA ALA A 32 -3.44 -8.41 2.12
C ALA A 32 -4.39 -8.20 3.31
N ARG A 33 -5.30 -7.22 3.23
CA ARG A 33 -6.34 -7.01 4.27
C ARG A 33 -7.30 -8.20 4.35
N THR A 34 -7.75 -8.70 3.21
CA THR A 34 -8.62 -9.88 3.15
C THR A 34 -7.94 -11.10 3.78
N LEU A 35 -6.67 -11.35 3.45
CA LEU A 35 -5.89 -12.43 4.06
C LEU A 35 -5.65 -12.24 5.56
N ALA A 36 -5.51 -11.00 6.03
CA ALA A 36 -5.41 -10.70 7.45
C ALA A 36 -6.72 -11.03 8.20
N ASP A 37 -7.87 -10.70 7.61
CA ASP A 37 -9.18 -11.05 8.17
C ASP A 37 -9.37 -12.57 8.23
N GLU A 38 -9.00 -13.29 7.17
CA GLU A 38 -9.01 -14.78 7.14
C GLU A 38 -8.10 -15.37 8.23
N LEU A 39 -6.89 -14.83 8.41
CA LEU A 39 -5.96 -15.26 9.46
C LEU A 39 -6.51 -14.97 10.87
N LEU A 40 -7.17 -13.84 11.09
CA LEU A 40 -7.81 -13.50 12.35
C LEU A 40 -9.00 -14.42 12.66
N SER A 41 -9.73 -14.83 11.63
CA SER A 41 -10.83 -15.79 11.74
C SER A 41 -10.37 -17.24 11.97
N PHE A 42 -9.09 -17.53 11.78
CA PHE A 42 -8.56 -18.88 11.87
C PHE A 42 -8.52 -19.38 13.32
N GLU A 43 -9.33 -20.38 13.64
CA GLU A 43 -9.40 -20.91 15.00
C GLU A 43 -8.23 -21.83 15.32
N ARG A 44 -7.66 -21.68 16.52
CA ARG A 44 -6.57 -22.56 17.00
C ARG A 44 -6.99 -24.04 17.04
N ALA A 45 -8.28 -24.33 17.27
CA ALA A 45 -8.82 -25.69 17.25
C ALA A 45 -8.65 -26.38 15.89
N TRP A 46 -8.57 -25.62 14.80
CA TRP A 46 -8.40 -26.17 13.45
C TRP A 46 -6.99 -26.67 13.22
N LEU A 47 -5.99 -26.20 13.97
CA LEU A 47 -4.60 -26.69 13.88
C LEU A 47 -4.48 -28.18 14.26
N ALA A 48 -5.36 -28.67 15.14
CA ALA A 48 -5.37 -30.06 15.58
C ALA A 48 -5.99 -31.02 14.55
N ARG A 49 -6.62 -30.51 13.49
CA ARG A 49 -7.15 -31.31 12.38
C ARG A 49 -6.05 -31.59 11.36
N ASP A 50 -6.12 -32.74 10.71
CA ASP A 50 -5.31 -33.01 9.53
C ASP A 50 -5.54 -31.91 8.48
N ASP A 51 -4.44 -31.41 7.92
CA ASP A 51 -4.31 -30.24 7.02
C ASP A 51 -4.53 -28.85 7.63
N GLY A 52 -4.90 -28.71 8.90
CA GLY A 52 -5.07 -27.41 9.55
C GLY A 52 -3.81 -26.57 9.54
N LEU A 53 -2.69 -27.17 9.95
CA LEU A 53 -1.37 -26.51 9.93
C LEU A 53 -0.93 -26.14 8.50
N LYS A 54 -1.19 -27.00 7.50
CA LYS A 54 -0.84 -26.72 6.10
C LYS A 54 -1.64 -25.54 5.54
N ARG A 55 -2.93 -25.45 5.85
CA ARG A 55 -3.78 -24.33 5.43
C ARG A 55 -3.33 -23.02 6.07
N TYR A 56 -3.00 -23.07 7.36
CA TYR A 56 -2.49 -21.91 8.09
C TYR A 56 -1.16 -21.42 7.50
N ASP A 57 -0.21 -22.32 7.26
CA ASP A 57 1.06 -22.00 6.59
C ASP A 57 0.83 -21.41 5.19
N ARG A 58 -0.11 -21.96 4.42
CA ARG A 58 -0.45 -21.43 3.10
C ARG A 58 -1.01 -20.00 3.16
N LEU A 59 -1.90 -19.71 4.12
CA LEU A 59 -2.44 -18.37 4.33
C LEU A 59 -1.35 -17.37 4.74
N LEU A 60 -0.47 -17.76 5.65
CA LEU A 60 0.69 -16.94 6.04
C LEU A 60 1.62 -16.67 4.85
N ALA A 61 1.93 -17.70 4.05
CA ALA A 61 2.76 -17.56 2.87
C ALA A 61 2.12 -16.67 1.80
N MET A 62 0.79 -16.70 1.66
CA MET A 62 0.05 -15.78 0.77
C MET A 62 0.12 -14.34 1.31
N SER A 63 -0.10 -14.14 2.60
CA SER A 63 -0.05 -12.82 3.25
C SER A 63 1.32 -12.15 3.10
N GLU A 64 2.40 -12.91 3.29
CA GLU A 64 3.78 -12.41 3.09
C GLU A 64 4.04 -12.02 1.62
N ARG A 65 3.56 -12.81 0.66
CA ARG A 65 3.71 -12.51 -0.77
C ARG A 65 2.99 -11.22 -1.15
N GLU A 66 1.76 -11.03 -0.69
CA GLU A 66 0.99 -9.80 -0.93
C GLU A 66 1.66 -8.58 -0.28
N SER A 67 2.14 -8.72 0.97
CA SER A 67 2.85 -7.66 1.69
C SER A 67 4.15 -7.26 1.01
N ARG A 68 4.94 -8.24 0.53
CA ARG A 68 6.18 -8.02 -0.22
C ARG A 68 5.92 -7.36 -1.57
N ALA A 69 4.90 -7.81 -2.30
CA ALA A 69 4.51 -7.22 -3.58
C ALA A 69 4.07 -5.76 -3.39
N ALA A 70 3.22 -5.49 -2.40
CA ALA A 70 2.79 -4.14 -2.04
C ALA A 70 3.98 -3.24 -1.68
N SER A 71 4.92 -3.72 -0.87
CA SER A 71 6.14 -2.96 -0.49
C SER A 71 7.03 -2.64 -1.70
N SER A 72 7.22 -3.61 -2.61
CA SER A 72 8.00 -3.40 -3.83
C SER A 72 7.36 -2.36 -4.75
N LEU A 73 6.04 -2.40 -4.92
CA LEU A 73 5.30 -1.42 -5.72
C LEU A 73 5.31 -0.04 -5.06
N ALA A 74 5.16 0.02 -3.74
CA ALA A 74 5.22 1.26 -2.98
C ALA A 74 6.58 1.96 -3.12
N THR A 75 7.66 1.17 -3.17
CA THR A 75 9.02 1.64 -3.45
C THR A 75 9.13 2.24 -4.85
N ARG A 76 8.62 1.53 -5.87
CA ARG A 76 8.67 1.98 -7.28
C ARG A 76 7.83 3.23 -7.52
N LEU A 77 6.67 3.33 -6.85
CA LEU A 77 5.81 4.50 -6.83
C LEU A 77 6.36 5.65 -5.98
N ARG A 78 7.45 5.42 -5.22
CA ARG A 78 8.09 6.40 -4.32
C ARG A 78 7.14 6.97 -3.26
N ILE A 79 6.11 6.22 -2.88
CA ILE A 79 5.19 6.61 -1.80
C ILE A 79 5.80 6.32 -0.42
N THR A 80 6.74 5.37 -0.33
CA THR A 80 7.49 5.10 0.90
C THR A 80 8.62 6.11 1.04
N ARG A 81 8.71 6.79 2.20
CA ARG A 81 9.87 7.59 2.58
C ARG A 81 11.03 6.68 2.98
N GLN A 82 11.64 6.00 2.01
CA GLN A 82 12.73 5.03 2.23
C GLN A 82 14.07 5.66 2.61
N ALA A 83 14.16 6.98 2.58
CA ALA A 83 15.20 7.71 3.25
C ALA A 83 14.53 8.87 3.98
N VAL A 84 14.86 9.02 5.26
CA VAL A 84 14.71 10.31 5.93
C VAL A 84 15.66 11.24 5.17
N GLU A 85 15.16 11.90 4.13
CA GLU A 85 15.85 13.07 3.59
C GLU A 85 16.17 13.97 4.79
N HIS A 86 17.41 14.44 4.88
CA HIS A 86 17.86 15.37 5.91
C HIS A 86 16.72 16.34 6.28
N PRO A 87 16.42 16.57 7.58
CA PRO A 87 15.24 17.34 8.01
C PRO A 87 15.08 18.69 7.31
N THR A 88 16.20 19.29 6.89
CA THR A 88 16.29 20.54 6.14
C THR A 88 15.79 20.46 4.70
N THR A 89 15.91 19.31 4.03
CA THR A 89 15.51 19.09 2.64
C THR A 89 14.04 18.70 2.55
N ALA A 90 13.57 17.79 3.40
CA ALA A 90 12.15 17.39 3.44
C ALA A 90 11.24 18.57 3.80
N GLY A 91 11.63 19.38 4.80
CA GLY A 91 10.90 20.59 5.18
C GLY A 91 10.85 21.63 4.06
N ARG A 92 11.94 21.81 3.31
CA ARG A 92 11.97 22.70 2.13
C ARG A 92 11.17 22.15 0.96
N ALA A 93 11.17 20.84 0.72
CA ALA A 93 10.38 20.22 -0.34
C ALA A 93 8.88 20.35 -0.06
N ILE A 94 8.45 20.15 1.20
CA ILE A 94 7.06 20.35 1.62
C ILE A 94 6.69 21.84 1.60
N ALA A 95 7.58 22.74 2.03
CA ALA A 95 7.32 24.19 1.99
C ALA A 95 7.29 24.77 0.56
N ASN A 96 8.10 24.22 -0.36
CA ASN A 96 8.12 24.60 -1.77
C ASN A 96 7.12 23.82 -2.64
N GLN A 97 6.37 22.87 -2.07
CA GLN A 97 5.23 22.27 -2.76
C GLN A 97 4.18 23.36 -2.97
N LYS A 98 4.11 23.88 -4.21
CA LYS A 98 2.98 24.69 -4.65
C LYS A 98 1.73 23.87 -4.39
N LYS A 99 0.86 24.35 -3.50
CA LYS A 99 -0.52 23.85 -3.33
C LYS A 99 -1.30 24.16 -4.62
N ALA A 100 -0.97 23.45 -5.68
CA ALA A 100 -1.74 23.46 -6.91
C ALA A 100 -2.99 22.62 -6.68
N ARG A 101 -4.14 23.13 -7.12
CA ARG A 101 -5.41 22.41 -7.05
C ARG A 101 -5.26 21.07 -7.76
N LYS A 102 -5.63 19.99 -7.09
CA LYS A 102 -5.50 18.65 -7.68
C LYS A 102 -6.56 18.51 -8.78
N PRO A 103 -6.25 17.90 -9.94
CA PRO A 103 -7.18 17.82 -11.06
C PRO A 103 -8.55 17.17 -10.75
N TRP A 104 -8.63 16.39 -9.67
CA TRP A 104 -9.85 15.68 -9.23
C TRP A 104 -10.59 16.37 -8.06
N GLU A 105 -10.11 17.51 -7.57
CA GLU A 105 -10.84 18.31 -6.58
C GLU A 105 -11.93 19.12 -7.31
N LEU A 106 -13.20 18.87 -6.96
CA LEU A 106 -14.32 19.64 -7.52
C LEU A 106 -14.16 21.14 -7.16
N PRO A 107 -14.52 22.07 -8.07
CA PRO A 107 -14.60 23.47 -7.71
C PRO A 107 -15.70 23.65 -6.66
N THR A 108 -15.33 23.90 -5.41
CA THR A 108 -16.20 24.61 -4.46
C THR A 108 -16.46 26.02 -4.94
#